data_AF-A0A2A2LBF2-F1
#
_entry.id   AF-A0A2A2LBF2-F1
#
_cell.length_a   1.000
_cell.length_b   1.000
_cell.length_c   1.000
_cell.angle_alpha   90.00
_cell.angle_beta   90.00
_cell.angle_gamma   90.00
#
_symmetry.space_group_name_H-M   'P 1'
#
loop_
_entity.id
_entity.type
_entity.pdbx_description
1 polymer ?
#
loop_
_entity_poly.entity_id
_entity_poly.type
_entity_poly.pdbx_seq_one_letter_code
_entity_poly.pdbx_strand_id
1 'polypeptide(L)'
;MNVLSEMHGQRVADWEHVVVEPDGRRPELEFPNLRYFSTTDFIVPFVLYFGFFRLLSWAIKTYFWQTFTEFKRYRLHNLSVCLAHSLITGVWCACFVVTHPYEMFHNYVYYYEPWAAQIAILSVAYFLHDAIDMLRYEWSKWTRELLLHHVMTGISLLTPLPNRRFLIPVYWALQMEINSIFLHARTIMQLSGYNIKLPDFYRAVVYANIFSFVTCRFVSMVVFQYWTIWYYDHMNW
;
A
#
# COMPACT_ATOMS: atom_id res chain seq x y z
N MET A 1 -10.53 24.57 41.46
CA MET A 1 -10.63 23.23 40.84
C MET A 1 -11.58 23.33 39.66
N ASN A 2 -11.26 23.90 38.49
CA ASN A 2 -12.32 24.08 37.46
C ASN A 2 -11.88 24.51 36.04
N VAL A 3 -10.68 24.15 35.56
CA VAL A 3 -10.38 24.30 34.12
C VAL A 3 -9.70 23.05 33.62
N LEU A 4 -8.68 22.56 34.34
CA LEU A 4 -8.01 21.29 33.99
C LEU A 4 -8.95 20.08 34.08
N SER A 5 -9.91 20.06 35.01
CA SER A 5 -10.91 19.00 35.13
C SER A 5 -11.96 19.04 34.02
N GLU A 6 -12.38 20.23 33.60
CA GLU A 6 -13.31 20.41 32.47
C GLU A 6 -12.62 20.12 31.13
N MET A 7 -11.38 20.58 30.95
CA MET A 7 -10.57 20.25 29.77
C MET A 7 -10.19 18.78 29.70
N HIS A 8 -10.08 18.09 30.83
CA HIS A 8 -9.90 16.64 30.89
C HIS A 8 -11.23 15.93 30.59
N GLY A 9 -12.35 16.41 31.15
CA GLY A 9 -13.69 15.87 30.89
C GLY A 9 -14.14 16.02 29.43
N GLN A 10 -13.89 17.18 28.80
CA GLN A 10 -14.12 17.39 27.38
C GLN A 10 -13.22 16.51 26.51
N ARG A 11 -11.93 16.37 26.87
CA ARG A 11 -11.04 15.44 26.16
C ARG A 11 -11.59 14.01 26.22
N VAL A 12 -11.94 13.52 27.41
CA VAL A 12 -12.45 12.16 27.59
C VAL A 12 -13.76 11.94 26.82
N ALA A 13 -14.67 12.93 26.81
CA ALA A 13 -15.89 12.88 26.02
C ALA A 13 -15.63 12.83 24.51
N ASP A 14 -14.69 13.64 24.01
CA ASP A 14 -14.28 13.62 22.59
C ASP A 14 -13.69 12.26 22.17
N TRP A 15 -13.08 11.51 23.11
CA TRP A 15 -12.45 10.19 22.87
C TRP A 15 -13.42 9.01 22.92
N GLU A 16 -14.54 9.12 23.65
CA GLU A 16 -15.52 8.03 23.69
C GLU A 16 -16.02 7.67 22.29
N HIS A 17 -16.22 8.66 21.41
CA HIS A 17 -16.69 8.42 20.04
C HIS A 17 -15.67 7.70 19.14
N VAL A 18 -14.38 7.72 19.51
CA VAL A 18 -13.30 7.16 18.69
C VAL A 18 -12.91 5.77 19.18
N VAL A 19 -12.95 5.54 20.50
CA VAL A 19 -12.49 4.29 21.15
C VAL A 19 -13.63 3.31 21.40
N VAL A 20 -14.86 3.80 21.47
CA VAL A 20 -16.05 2.98 21.72
C VAL A 20 -16.66 2.61 20.37
N GLU A 21 -17.07 1.35 20.22
CA GLU A 21 -17.83 0.91 19.07
C GLU A 21 -19.07 1.80 18.87
N PRO A 22 -19.61 1.92 17.64
CA PRO A 22 -20.81 2.72 17.38
C PRO A 22 -22.02 2.36 18.26
N ASP A 23 -22.00 1.20 18.93
CA ASP A 23 -23.03 0.70 19.83
C ASP A 23 -22.70 0.84 21.34
N GLY A 24 -21.58 1.47 21.71
CA GLY A 24 -21.22 1.73 23.10
C GLY A 24 -20.27 0.71 23.75
N ARG A 25 -19.80 -0.31 23.02
CA ARG A 25 -18.89 -1.34 23.58
C ARG A 25 -17.42 -1.01 23.42
N ARG A 26 -16.59 -1.52 24.33
CA ARG A 26 -15.12 -1.49 24.17
C ARG A 26 -14.70 -2.48 23.08
N PRO A 27 -13.70 -2.16 22.26
CA PRO A 27 -13.23 -3.04 21.19
C PRO A 27 -12.62 -4.30 21.82
N GLU A 28 -13.30 -5.43 21.66
CA GLU A 28 -12.77 -6.74 22.04
C GLU A 28 -11.79 -7.23 20.96
N LEU A 29 -10.73 -7.93 21.38
CA LEU A 29 -9.79 -8.55 20.46
C LEU A 29 -10.47 -9.74 19.76
N GLU A 30 -11.13 -9.47 18.64
CA GLU A 30 -11.76 -10.51 17.82
C GLU A 30 -10.72 -11.25 16.97
N PHE A 31 -10.65 -12.58 17.13
CA PHE A 31 -9.85 -13.41 16.24
C PHE A 31 -10.30 -13.26 14.79
N PRO A 32 -9.36 -13.16 13.83
CA PRO A 32 -9.70 -12.93 12.43
C PRO A 32 -10.57 -14.06 11.90
N ASN A 33 -11.72 -13.73 11.31
CA ASN A 33 -12.58 -14.72 10.67
C ASN A 33 -11.99 -15.18 9.33
N LEU A 34 -11.03 -16.12 9.38
CA LEU A 34 -10.30 -16.60 8.20
C LEU A 34 -11.21 -17.20 7.10
N ARG A 35 -12.48 -17.54 7.41
CA ARG A 35 -13.46 -17.95 6.39
C ARG A 35 -13.72 -16.86 5.36
N TYR A 36 -13.45 -15.59 5.68
CA TYR A 36 -13.50 -14.48 4.73
C TYR A 36 -12.70 -14.76 3.46
N PHE A 37 -11.52 -15.37 3.55
CA PHE A 37 -10.71 -15.67 2.37
C PHE A 37 -11.31 -16.77 1.47
N SER A 38 -12.33 -17.48 1.95
CA SER A 38 -13.10 -18.46 1.18
C SER A 38 -14.40 -17.88 0.58
N THR A 39 -14.73 -16.61 0.83
CA THR A 39 -15.93 -15.98 0.29
C THR A 39 -15.71 -15.47 -1.13
N THR A 40 -16.81 -15.23 -1.85
CA THR A 40 -16.79 -14.61 -3.17
C THR A 40 -16.25 -13.18 -3.14
N ASP A 41 -16.48 -12.46 -2.04
CA ASP A 41 -16.03 -11.07 -1.86
C ASP A 41 -14.51 -10.93 -1.92
N PHE A 42 -13.78 -11.98 -1.54
CA PHE A 42 -12.33 -12.03 -1.66
C PHE A 42 -11.87 -12.77 -2.93
N ILE A 43 -12.37 -13.99 -3.15
CA ILE A 43 -11.86 -14.88 -4.21
C ILE A 43 -12.06 -14.25 -5.59
N VAL A 44 -13.25 -13.72 -5.87
CA VAL A 44 -13.56 -13.20 -7.21
C VAL A 44 -12.67 -12.01 -7.55
N PRO A 45 -12.59 -10.93 -6.74
CA PRO A 45 -11.67 -9.84 -7.04
C PRO A 45 -10.20 -10.27 -7.07
N PHE A 46 -9.77 -11.13 -6.14
CA PHE A 46 -8.39 -11.60 -6.11
C PHE A 46 -7.99 -12.31 -7.40
N VAL A 47 -8.82 -13.25 -7.88
CA VAL A 47 -8.56 -13.99 -9.13
C VAL A 47 -8.60 -13.04 -10.33
N LEU A 48 -9.53 -12.09 -10.37
CA LEU A 48 -9.61 -11.10 -11.45
C LEU A 48 -8.37 -10.21 -11.50
N TYR A 49 -7.91 -9.67 -10.36
CA TYR A 49 -6.71 -8.84 -10.30
C TYR A 49 -5.45 -9.64 -10.60
N PHE A 50 -5.34 -10.87 -10.09
CA PHE A 50 -4.21 -11.75 -10.42
C PHE A 50 -4.17 -12.06 -11.93
N GLY A 51 -5.33 -12.36 -12.52
CA GLY A 51 -5.50 -12.55 -13.95
C GLY A 51 -5.13 -11.30 -14.76
N PHE A 52 -5.53 -10.12 -14.29
CA PHE A 52 -5.14 -8.83 -14.88
C PHE A 52 -3.62 -8.65 -14.91
N PHE A 53 -2.91 -8.85 -13.79
CA PHE A 53 -1.45 -8.72 -13.76
C PHE A 53 -0.75 -9.79 -14.60
N ARG A 54 -1.31 -11.01 -14.68
CA ARG A 54 -0.82 -12.05 -15.60
C ARG A 54 -0.94 -11.64 -17.06
N LEU A 55 -2.10 -11.10 -17.46
CA LEU A 55 -2.33 -10.62 -18.81
C LEU A 55 -1.42 -9.43 -19.13
N LEU A 56 -1.28 -8.49 -18.19
CA LEU A 56 -0.39 -7.34 -18.34
C LEU A 56 1.08 -7.78 -18.49
N SER A 57 1.54 -8.72 -17.67
CA SER A 57 2.88 -9.31 -17.76
C SER A 57 3.10 -9.99 -19.11
N TRP A 58 2.12 -10.75 -19.59
CA TRP A 58 2.15 -11.35 -20.93
C TRP A 58 2.24 -10.29 -22.05
N ALA A 59 1.41 -9.24 -21.99
CA ALA A 59 1.41 -8.16 -22.99
C ALA A 59 2.77 -7.44 -22.99
N ILE A 60 3.32 -7.11 -21.81
CA ILE A 60 4.64 -6.50 -21.67
C ILE A 60 5.73 -7.40 -22.26
N LYS A 61 5.72 -8.70 -21.94
CA LYS A 61 6.68 -9.68 -22.46
C LYS A 61 6.58 -9.88 -23.97
N THR A 62 5.42 -9.61 -24.57
CA THR A 62 5.17 -9.77 -26.02
C THR A 62 5.55 -8.52 -26.81
N TYR A 63 5.19 -7.33 -26.32
CA TYR A 63 5.28 -6.10 -27.12
C TYR A 63 6.43 -5.16 -26.73
N PHE A 64 6.92 -5.23 -25.49
CA PHE A 64 7.89 -4.26 -24.97
C PHE A 64 9.28 -4.85 -24.75
N TRP A 65 10.31 -4.01 -24.84
CA TRP A 65 11.70 -4.33 -24.46
C TRP A 65 12.37 -5.50 -25.22
N GLN A 66 11.88 -5.83 -26.43
CA GLN A 66 12.35 -7.01 -27.19
C GLN A 66 13.82 -6.93 -27.62
N THR A 67 14.34 -5.72 -27.80
CA THR A 67 15.69 -5.44 -28.30
C THR A 67 16.79 -5.56 -27.23
N PHE A 68 16.43 -5.82 -25.97
CA PHE A 68 17.39 -5.89 -24.86
C PHE A 68 17.87 -7.33 -24.62
N THR A 69 19.06 -7.47 -24.02
CA THR A 69 19.62 -8.76 -23.62
C THR A 69 18.71 -9.47 -22.62
N GLU A 70 18.77 -10.80 -22.56
CA GLU A 70 17.83 -11.63 -21.78
C GLU A 70 17.64 -11.15 -20.34
N PHE A 71 18.74 -10.93 -19.60
CA PHE A 71 18.68 -10.47 -18.21
C PHE A 71 18.12 -9.04 -18.07
N LYS A 72 18.58 -8.09 -18.89
CA LYS A 72 18.07 -6.70 -18.84
C LYS A 72 16.60 -6.62 -19.25
N ARG A 73 16.22 -7.41 -20.25
CA ARG A 73 14.85 -7.54 -20.76
C ARG A 73 13.91 -8.06 -19.68
N TYR A 74 14.27 -9.15 -19.00
CA TYR A 74 13.51 -9.66 -17.87
C TYR A 74 13.28 -8.58 -16.80
N ARG A 75 14.34 -7.88 -16.39
CA ARG A 75 14.23 -6.81 -15.38
C ARG A 75 13.34 -5.67 -15.85
N LEU A 76 13.44 -5.25 -17.12
CA LEU A 76 12.56 -4.23 -17.69
C LEU A 76 11.10 -4.68 -17.75
N HIS A 77 10.84 -5.94 -18.10
CA HIS A 77 9.49 -6.51 -18.10
C HIS A 77 8.88 -6.49 -16.71
N ASN A 78 9.59 -7.04 -15.72
CA ASN A 78 9.15 -7.05 -14.31
C ASN A 78 8.88 -5.63 -13.82
N LEU A 79 9.85 -4.73 -13.99
CA LEU A 79 9.77 -3.34 -13.54
C LEU A 79 8.63 -2.54 -14.21
N SER A 80 8.24 -2.90 -15.43
CA SER A 80 7.10 -2.29 -16.11
C SER A 80 5.77 -2.71 -15.48
N VAL A 81 5.65 -3.97 -15.04
CA VAL A 81 4.48 -4.44 -14.28
C VAL A 81 4.44 -3.77 -12.90
N CYS A 82 5.59 -3.67 -12.22
CA CYS A 82 5.70 -2.96 -10.94
C CYS A 82 5.27 -1.49 -11.06
N LEU A 83 5.70 -0.81 -12.13
CA LEU A 83 5.29 0.57 -12.40
C LEU A 83 3.78 0.69 -12.61
N ALA A 84 3.16 -0.25 -13.31
CA ALA A 84 1.71 -0.24 -13.51
C ALA A 84 0.95 -0.43 -12.18
N HIS A 85 1.41 -1.35 -11.33
CA HIS A 85 0.86 -1.54 -9.99
C HIS A 85 0.96 -0.25 -9.18
N SER A 86 2.16 0.33 -9.05
CA SER A 86 2.38 1.52 -8.23
C SER A 86 1.66 2.75 -8.76
N LEU A 87 1.45 2.86 -10.07
CA LEU A 87 0.58 3.89 -10.67
C LEU A 87 -0.87 3.72 -10.22
N ILE A 88 -1.42 2.50 -10.30
CA ILE A 88 -2.81 2.24 -9.90
C ILE A 88 -3.00 2.53 -8.41
N THR A 89 -2.16 1.94 -7.56
CA THR A 89 -2.31 2.05 -6.11
C THR A 89 -1.89 3.41 -5.58
N GLY A 90 -0.77 3.95 -6.04
CA GLY A 90 -0.28 5.26 -5.61
C GLY A 90 -1.22 6.40 -5.97
N VAL A 91 -1.77 6.41 -7.19
CA VAL A 91 -2.76 7.44 -7.60
C VAL A 91 -4.06 7.25 -6.82
N TRP A 92 -4.53 6.02 -6.65
CA TRP A 92 -5.75 5.76 -5.87
C TRP A 92 -5.61 6.21 -4.42
N CYS A 93 -4.50 5.86 -3.74
CA CYS A 93 -4.22 6.31 -2.39
C CYS A 93 -4.14 7.85 -2.31
N ALA A 94 -3.44 8.49 -3.25
CA ALA A 94 -3.36 9.95 -3.31
C ALA A 94 -4.76 10.60 -3.42
N CYS A 95 -5.61 10.07 -4.31
CA CYS A 95 -6.99 10.51 -4.44
C CYS A 95 -7.80 10.28 -3.16
N PHE A 96 -7.62 9.12 -2.50
CA PHE A 96 -8.31 8.79 -1.26
C PHE A 96 -7.94 9.77 -0.14
N VAL A 97 -6.65 10.11 0.03
CA VAL A 97 -6.21 11.09 1.03
C VAL A 97 -6.87 12.46 0.83
N VAL A 98 -7.03 12.89 -0.42
CA VAL A 98 -7.63 14.19 -0.75
C VAL A 98 -9.15 14.17 -0.59
N THR A 99 -9.81 13.05 -0.91
CA THR A 99 -11.29 12.96 -0.94
C THR A 99 -11.88 12.51 0.40
N HIS A 100 -11.15 11.75 1.21
CA HIS A 100 -11.59 11.20 2.49
C HIS A 100 -10.66 11.61 3.65
N PRO A 101 -10.32 12.91 3.82
CA PRO A 101 -9.41 13.34 4.87
C PRO A 101 -9.96 13.06 6.27
N TYR A 102 -11.28 13.17 6.46
CA TYR A 102 -11.90 12.86 7.76
C TYR A 102 -11.61 11.41 8.17
N GLU A 103 -11.87 10.45 7.28
CA GLU A 103 -11.64 9.02 7.55
C GLU A 103 -10.16 8.74 7.79
N MET A 104 -9.28 9.32 6.97
CA MET A 104 -7.82 9.18 7.06
C MET A 104 -7.22 9.67 8.38
N PHE A 105 -7.89 10.59 9.09
CA PHE A 105 -7.36 11.18 10.32
C PHE A 105 -8.17 10.87 11.59
N HIS A 106 -9.45 10.51 11.46
CA HIS A 106 -10.37 10.36 12.61
C HIS A 106 -11.01 8.98 12.72
N ASN A 107 -11.15 8.23 11.62
CA ASN A 107 -11.87 6.94 11.62
C ASN A 107 -10.96 5.76 11.28
N TYR A 108 -9.82 5.65 11.95
CA TYR A 108 -8.80 4.65 11.62
C TYR A 108 -9.20 3.20 11.89
N VAL A 109 -9.93 2.98 12.98
CA VAL A 109 -10.25 1.64 13.50
C VAL A 109 -11.46 1.06 12.80
N TYR A 110 -12.53 1.86 12.67
CA TYR A 110 -13.84 1.36 12.26
C TYR A 110 -14.17 1.62 10.80
N TYR A 111 -13.44 2.50 10.11
CA TYR A 111 -13.68 2.71 8.69
C TYR A 111 -13.39 1.43 7.91
N TYR A 112 -14.42 0.96 7.21
CA TYR A 112 -14.30 -0.12 6.25
C TYR A 112 -15.39 0.03 5.18
N GLU A 113 -14.96 0.03 3.93
CA GLU A 113 -15.85 0.02 2.79
C GLU A 113 -15.41 -1.08 1.82
N PRO A 114 -16.32 -1.96 1.32
CA PRO A 114 -15.94 -3.06 0.44
C PRO A 114 -15.24 -2.60 -0.85
N TRP A 115 -15.61 -1.42 -1.36
CA TRP A 115 -14.96 -0.82 -2.52
C TRP A 115 -13.55 -0.32 -2.17
N ALA A 116 -13.36 0.25 -0.99
CA ALA A 116 -12.07 0.76 -0.53
C ALA A 116 -11.10 -0.39 -0.20
N ALA A 117 -11.62 -1.55 0.21
CA ALA A 117 -10.84 -2.76 0.48
C ALA A 117 -10.23 -3.38 -0.79
N GLN A 118 -10.75 -3.04 -1.98
CA GLN A 118 -10.26 -3.59 -3.25
C GLN A 118 -8.79 -3.27 -3.52
N ILE A 119 -8.29 -2.12 -3.04
CA ILE A 119 -6.88 -1.75 -3.24
C ILE A 119 -5.93 -2.73 -2.54
N ALA A 120 -6.31 -3.22 -1.35
CA ALA A 120 -5.53 -4.22 -0.62
C ALA A 120 -5.51 -5.55 -1.39
N ILE A 121 -6.66 -6.00 -1.88
CA ILE A 121 -6.80 -7.24 -2.66
C ILE A 121 -5.99 -7.14 -3.97
N LEU A 122 -6.07 -6.00 -4.67
CA LEU A 122 -5.30 -5.73 -5.87
C LEU A 122 -3.78 -5.79 -5.60
N SER A 123 -3.32 -5.18 -4.51
CA SER A 123 -1.91 -5.21 -4.10
C SER A 123 -1.42 -6.60 -3.75
N VAL A 124 -2.19 -7.37 -3.00
CA VAL A 124 -1.80 -8.74 -2.64
C VAL A 124 -1.76 -9.64 -3.88
N ALA A 125 -2.73 -9.50 -4.80
CA ALA A 125 -2.73 -10.23 -6.07
C ALA A 125 -1.49 -9.89 -6.91
N TYR A 126 -1.10 -8.61 -6.97
CA TYR A 126 0.14 -8.17 -7.60
C TYR A 126 1.38 -8.74 -6.91
N PHE A 127 1.49 -8.67 -5.58
CA PHE A 127 2.66 -9.19 -4.85
C PHE A 127 2.83 -10.70 -5.07
N LEU A 128 1.74 -11.46 -5.14
CA LEU A 128 1.82 -12.88 -5.49
C LEU A 128 2.31 -13.09 -6.93
N HIS A 129 1.81 -12.31 -7.88
CA HIS A 129 2.28 -12.35 -9.27
C HIS A 129 3.80 -12.07 -9.34
N ASP A 130 4.24 -10.99 -8.70
CA ASP A 130 5.62 -10.53 -8.72
C ASP A 130 6.56 -11.51 -7.98
N ALA A 131 6.12 -12.07 -6.85
CA ALA A 131 6.82 -13.13 -6.15
C ALA A 131 7.05 -14.36 -7.04
N ILE A 132 6.02 -14.82 -7.77
CA ILE A 132 6.17 -15.97 -8.69
C ILE A 132 7.18 -15.67 -9.80
N ASP A 133 7.16 -14.47 -10.38
CA ASP A 133 8.11 -14.09 -11.42
C ASP A 133 9.54 -13.98 -10.86
N MET A 134 9.73 -13.38 -9.68
CA MET A 134 11.05 -13.32 -9.01
C MET A 134 11.62 -14.71 -8.73
N LEU A 135 10.84 -15.62 -8.12
CA LEU A 135 11.26 -16.99 -7.79
C LEU A 135 11.74 -17.79 -9.01
N ARG A 136 11.26 -17.46 -10.22
CA ARG A 136 11.60 -18.16 -11.47
C ARG A 136 12.86 -17.66 -12.14
N TYR A 137 13.15 -16.36 -12.05
CA TYR A 137 14.14 -15.71 -12.91
C TYR A 137 15.32 -15.09 -12.15
N GLU A 138 15.20 -14.79 -10.85
CA GLU A 138 16.27 -14.16 -10.08
C GLU A 138 16.34 -14.68 -8.64
N TRP A 139 17.51 -15.18 -8.20
CA TRP A 139 17.72 -15.69 -6.84
C TRP A 139 18.91 -15.02 -6.15
N SER A 140 18.93 -13.68 -6.12
CA SER A 140 19.97 -12.92 -5.44
C SER A 140 19.65 -12.68 -3.96
N LYS A 141 20.63 -12.23 -3.16
CA LYS A 141 20.38 -11.77 -1.78
C LYS A 141 19.30 -10.67 -1.76
N TRP A 142 19.41 -9.71 -2.66
CA TRP A 142 18.45 -8.60 -2.80
C TRP A 142 17.04 -9.09 -3.15
N THR A 143 16.93 -10.07 -4.05
CA THR A 143 15.63 -10.64 -4.44
C THR A 143 14.96 -11.36 -3.27
N ARG A 144 15.73 -12.04 -2.42
CA ARG A 144 15.21 -12.69 -1.20
C ARG A 144 14.70 -11.68 -0.18
N GLU A 145 15.43 -10.58 0.03
CA GLU A 145 14.99 -9.49 0.91
C GLU A 145 13.70 -8.84 0.38
N LEU A 146 13.61 -8.62 -0.94
CA LEU A 146 12.41 -8.10 -1.58
C LEU A 146 11.23 -9.07 -1.49
N LEU A 147 11.46 -10.38 -1.64
CA LEU A 147 10.43 -11.39 -1.48
C LEU A 147 9.90 -11.43 -0.04
N LEU A 148 10.78 -11.36 0.96
CA LEU A 148 10.37 -11.26 2.36
C LEU A 148 9.53 -9.99 2.61
N HIS A 149 9.93 -8.87 2.02
CA HIS A 149 9.13 -7.65 2.07
C HIS A 149 7.73 -7.88 1.48
N HIS A 150 7.60 -8.49 0.30
CA HIS A 150 6.28 -8.80 -0.30
C HIS A 150 5.43 -9.72 0.56
N VAL A 151 6.02 -10.71 1.21
CA VAL A 151 5.28 -11.60 2.14
C VAL A 151 4.77 -10.81 3.33
N MET A 152 5.63 -10.03 3.99
CA MET A 152 5.25 -9.27 5.18
C MET A 152 4.21 -8.18 4.86
N THR A 153 4.40 -7.44 3.77
CA THR A 153 3.45 -6.44 3.30
C THR A 153 2.15 -7.10 2.85
N GLY A 154 2.20 -8.26 2.18
CA GLY A 154 1.01 -9.02 1.81
C GLY A 154 0.18 -9.44 3.03
N ILE A 155 0.84 -9.96 4.07
CA ILE A 155 0.17 -10.29 5.33
C ILE A 155 -0.45 -9.04 5.96
N SER A 156 0.28 -7.93 6.04
CA SER A 156 -0.22 -6.70 6.66
C SER A 156 -1.44 -6.12 5.93
N LEU A 157 -1.49 -6.21 4.60
CA LEU A 157 -2.63 -5.74 3.80
C LEU A 157 -3.85 -6.68 3.89
N LEU A 158 -3.64 -7.98 4.16
CA LEU A 158 -4.73 -8.95 4.33
C LEU A 158 -5.38 -8.89 5.72
N THR A 159 -4.61 -8.56 6.77
CA THR A 159 -5.08 -8.55 8.17
C THR A 159 -6.39 -7.77 8.41
N PRO A 160 -6.60 -6.58 7.81
CA PRO A 160 -7.83 -5.80 7.99
C PRO A 160 -9.10 -6.41 7.38
N LEU A 161 -8.96 -7.31 6.40
CA LEU A 161 -10.09 -7.75 5.57
C LEU A 161 -11.10 -8.64 6.30
N PRO A 162 -10.68 -9.69 7.06
CA PRO A 162 -11.61 -10.59 7.72
C PRO A 162 -12.54 -9.92 8.74
N ASN A 163 -12.00 -8.98 9.52
CA ASN A 163 -12.72 -8.31 10.60
C ASN A 163 -13.40 -7.03 10.15
N ARG A 164 -13.20 -6.62 8.89
CA ARG A 164 -13.75 -5.38 8.32
C ARG A 164 -13.45 -4.15 9.18
N ARG A 165 -12.21 -4.07 9.67
CA ARG A 165 -11.69 -3.00 10.55
C ARG A 165 -10.25 -2.69 10.15
N PHE A 166 -9.74 -1.53 10.54
CA PHE A 166 -8.35 -1.10 10.29
C PHE A 166 -7.98 -1.00 8.81
N LEU A 167 -8.91 -0.53 7.96
CA LEU A 167 -8.61 -0.34 6.54
C LEU A 167 -7.74 0.91 6.29
N ILE A 168 -7.86 1.95 7.10
CA ILE A 168 -7.06 3.19 6.94
C ILE A 168 -5.53 2.96 7.05
N PRO A 169 -5.01 2.13 7.99
CA PRO A 169 -3.61 1.70 7.98
C PRO A 169 -3.10 1.14 6.64
N VAL A 170 -3.95 0.46 5.86
CA VAL A 170 -3.60 -0.04 4.51
C VAL A 170 -3.28 1.12 3.58
N TYR A 171 -4.08 2.20 3.63
CA TYR A 171 -3.88 3.39 2.80
C TYR A 171 -2.61 4.14 3.19
N TRP A 172 -2.32 4.28 4.48
CA TRP A 172 -1.05 4.85 4.94
C TRP A 172 0.15 4.02 4.51
N ALA A 173 0.04 2.69 4.59
CA ALA A 173 1.10 1.79 4.13
C ALA A 173 1.32 1.92 2.61
N LEU A 174 0.25 1.93 1.81
CA LEU A 174 0.32 2.01 0.35
C LEU A 174 0.69 3.41 -0.17
N GLN A 175 0.68 4.46 0.65
CA GLN A 175 1.13 5.80 0.25
C GLN A 175 2.57 5.78 -0.31
N MET A 176 3.40 4.85 0.16
CA MET A 176 4.76 4.67 -0.35
C MET A 176 4.84 4.26 -1.83
N GLU A 177 3.74 3.77 -2.42
CA GLU A 177 3.66 3.43 -3.84
C GLU A 177 3.82 4.66 -4.74
N ILE A 178 3.49 5.86 -4.26
CA ILE A 178 3.77 7.12 -4.99
C ILE A 178 5.27 7.28 -5.21
N ASN A 179 6.09 6.93 -4.21
CA ASN A 179 7.54 6.91 -4.38
C ASN A 179 7.99 5.78 -5.31
N SER A 180 7.38 4.60 -5.21
CA SER A 180 7.65 3.46 -6.08
C SER A 180 7.44 3.79 -7.57
N ILE A 181 6.47 4.63 -7.94
CA ILE A 181 6.28 5.12 -9.32
C ILE A 181 7.58 5.73 -9.87
N PHE A 182 8.14 6.72 -9.15
CA PHE A 182 9.33 7.43 -9.60
C PHE A 182 10.59 6.57 -9.49
N LEU A 183 10.65 5.68 -8.50
CA LEU A 183 11.74 4.71 -8.36
C LEU A 183 11.79 3.76 -9.56
N HIS A 184 10.65 3.14 -9.91
CA HIS A 184 10.56 2.24 -11.05
C HIS A 184 10.81 2.97 -12.37
N ALA A 185 10.22 4.15 -12.57
CA ALA A 185 10.48 4.97 -13.75
C ALA A 185 11.98 5.30 -13.90
N ARG A 186 12.64 5.72 -12.81
CA ARG A 186 14.09 5.99 -12.80
C ARG A 186 14.89 4.75 -13.21
N THR A 187 14.62 3.60 -12.61
CA THR A 187 15.37 2.36 -12.92
C THR A 187 15.10 1.87 -14.35
N ILE A 188 13.87 2.01 -14.87
CA ILE A 188 13.56 1.73 -16.28
C ILE A 188 14.41 2.63 -17.17
N MET A 189 14.46 3.93 -16.90
CA MET A 189 15.25 4.88 -17.71
C MET A 189 16.75 4.57 -17.70
N GLN A 190 17.29 4.13 -16.55
CA GLN A 190 18.69 3.73 -16.45
C GLN A 190 18.99 2.44 -17.21
N LEU A 191 18.13 1.42 -17.11
CA LEU A 191 18.33 0.12 -17.77
C LEU A 191 18.13 0.19 -19.29
N SER A 192 17.21 1.04 -19.73
CA SER A 192 16.88 1.23 -21.15
C SER A 192 17.80 2.23 -21.87
N GLY A 193 18.61 2.99 -21.14
CA GLY A 193 19.44 4.08 -21.68
C GLY A 193 18.67 5.38 -21.96
N TYR A 194 17.38 5.47 -21.60
CA TYR A 194 16.61 6.71 -21.72
C TYR A 194 17.11 7.83 -20.80
N ASN A 195 17.87 7.51 -19.75
CA ASN A 195 18.54 8.53 -18.94
C ASN A 195 19.51 9.41 -19.74
N ILE A 196 20.14 8.87 -20.79
CA ILE A 196 21.05 9.63 -21.68
C ILE A 196 20.25 10.32 -22.79
N LYS A 197 19.24 9.65 -23.33
CA LYS A 197 18.41 10.18 -24.44
C LYS A 197 17.49 11.32 -24.02
N LEU A 198 16.98 11.29 -22.79
CA LEU A 198 16.02 12.24 -22.23
C LEU A 198 16.52 12.76 -20.86
N PRO A 199 17.63 13.52 -20.83
CA PRO A 199 18.31 13.88 -19.59
C PRO A 199 17.47 14.81 -18.70
N ASP A 200 16.72 15.75 -19.28
CA ASP A 200 15.87 16.66 -18.52
C ASP A 200 14.70 15.93 -17.86
N PHE A 201 14.05 15.01 -18.59
CA PHE A 201 12.99 14.17 -18.04
C PHE A 201 13.54 13.24 -16.95
N TYR A 202 14.71 12.65 -17.16
CA TYR A 202 15.38 11.84 -16.13
C TYR A 202 15.66 12.64 -14.86
N ARG A 203 16.15 13.87 -14.99
CA ARG A 203 16.40 14.77 -13.86
C ARG A 203 15.12 15.09 -13.10
N ALA A 204 14.02 15.37 -13.80
CA ALA A 204 12.70 15.55 -13.19
C ALA A 204 12.25 14.30 -12.41
N VAL A 205 12.39 13.10 -12.99
CA VAL A 205 12.05 11.83 -12.31
C VAL A 205 12.92 11.61 -11.07
N VAL A 206 14.21 11.96 -11.11
CA VAL A 206 15.11 11.87 -9.94
C VAL A 206 14.66 12.82 -8.83
N TYR A 207 14.35 14.07 -9.14
CA TYR A 207 13.85 15.02 -8.14
C TYR A 207 12.50 14.59 -7.55
N ALA A 208 11.57 14.15 -8.40
CA ALA A 208 10.29 13.63 -7.96
C ALA A 208 10.45 12.37 -7.08
N ASN A 209 11.41 11.49 -7.39
CA ASN A 209 11.75 10.35 -6.54
C ASN A 209 12.26 10.78 -5.16
N ILE A 210 13.15 11.78 -5.08
CA ILE A 210 13.65 12.29 -3.78
C ILE A 210 12.52 12.94 -2.99
N PHE A 211 11.73 13.80 -3.63
CA PHE A 211 10.63 14.51 -2.98
C PHE A 211 9.55 13.55 -2.46
N SER A 212 9.13 12.59 -3.30
CA SER A 212 8.16 11.56 -2.91
C SER A 212 8.70 10.62 -1.83
N PHE A 213 10.01 10.33 -1.82
CA PHE A 213 10.62 9.54 -0.75
C PHE A 213 10.46 10.24 0.61
N VAL A 214 10.75 11.54 0.68
CA VAL A 214 10.60 12.30 1.93
C VAL A 214 9.13 12.39 2.34
N THR A 215 8.24 12.76 1.42
CA THR A 215 6.83 13.05 1.75
C THR A 215 5.98 11.79 1.92
N CYS A 216 6.03 10.86 0.97
CA CYS A 216 5.13 9.72 0.89
C CYS A 216 5.63 8.49 1.63
N ARG A 217 6.91 8.48 2.03
CA ARG A 217 7.52 7.36 2.78
C ARG A 217 7.94 7.76 4.19
N PHE A 218 8.67 8.87 4.34
CA PHE A 218 9.15 9.27 5.67
C PHE A 218 8.06 10.00 6.46
N VAL A 219 7.52 11.10 5.92
CA VAL A 219 6.50 11.89 6.62
C VAL A 219 5.23 11.08 6.87
N SER A 220 4.74 10.33 5.88
CA SER A 220 3.56 9.45 6.04
C SER A 220 3.72 8.46 7.19
N MET A 221 4.87 7.79 7.30
CA MET A 221 5.15 6.82 8.36
C MET A 221 5.29 7.49 9.72
N VAL A 222 5.93 8.67 9.79
CA VAL A 222 6.02 9.45 11.04
C VAL A 222 4.63 9.88 11.52
N VAL A 223 3.78 10.39 10.61
CA VAL A 223 2.41 10.79 10.95
C VAL A 223 1.59 9.58 11.42
N PHE A 224 1.64 8.47 10.69
CA PHE A 224 0.93 7.25 11.05
C PHE A 224 1.41 6.67 12.40
N GLN A 225 2.72 6.65 12.65
CA GLN A 225 3.28 6.14 13.90
C GLN A 225 2.98 7.06 15.08
N TYR A 226 3.08 8.39 14.88
CA TYR A 226 2.70 9.38 15.89
C TYR A 226 1.24 9.23 16.27
N TRP A 227 0.35 9.12 15.26
CA TRP A 227 -1.07 8.89 15.49
C TRP A 227 -1.29 7.58 16.27
N THR A 228 -0.63 6.49 15.88
CA THR A 228 -0.75 5.18 16.54
C THR A 228 -0.32 5.23 18.01
N ILE A 229 0.82 5.87 18.32
CA ILE A 229 1.31 6.00 19.70
C ILE A 229 0.35 6.86 20.51
N TRP A 230 0.00 8.03 19.97
CA TRP A 230 -0.88 8.95 20.65
C TRP A 230 -2.25 8.32 20.93
N TYR A 231 -2.77 7.53 19.99
CA TYR A 231 -4.04 6.83 20.17
C TYR A 231 -3.93 5.63 21.13
N TYR A 232 -2.84 4.87 21.06
CA TYR A 232 -2.57 3.75 21.98
C TYR A 232 -2.52 4.22 23.45
N ASP A 233 -1.89 5.36 23.73
CA ASP A 233 -1.82 5.92 25.09
C ASP A 233 -3.20 6.35 25.64
N HIS A 234 -4.19 6.56 24.76
CA HIS A 234 -5.56 6.94 25.13
C HIS A 234 -6.55 5.75 25.05
N MET A 235 -6.18 4.66 24.39
CA MET A 235 -6.86 3.37 24.47
C MET A 235 -6.49 2.70 25.80
N ASN A 236 -7.15 3.11 26.88
CA ASN A 236 -7.03 2.45 28.18
C ASN A 236 -7.53 1.00 28.07
N TRP A 237 -6.60 0.06 27.96
CA TRP A 237 -6.83 -1.37 28.17
C TRP A 237 -7.31 -1.62 29.60
#